data_AF-A0AA42YI61-F1
#
_entry.id   AF-A0AA42YI61-F1
#
_cell.length_a   1.000
_cell.length_b   1.000
_cell.length_c   1.000
_cell.angle_alpha   90.00
_cell.angle_beta   90.00
_cell.angle_gamma   90.00
#
_symmetry.space_group_name_H-M   'P 1'
#
loop_
_entity.id
_entity.type
_entity.pdbx_description
1 polymer ?
#
loop_
_entity_poly.entity_id
_entity_poly.type
_entity_poly.pdbx_seq_one_letter_code
_entity_poly.pdbx_strand_id
1 'polypeptide(L)'
;MECRDLERRLEALAARSLAPVERARYEEHLAACAACRELLELARLEPPPGVGDDAWVDGVLARTSRAGCAAAEAALCDLIDGRLPAGERRQVASHLAGCGDCAALASVLAALAAELPRLADLRPDDRFVDDVLARTLPVAARVRRFWERAWPRWVRRPRFASEVAYVGVLVVALVVATPGSPLADAPGQALATVRADPRAGLAAPVAAVEDRIEGALERLAAGRTAAGWRESGRGALATARTTAGAAGERISSAWGTLRGEIASLLGKAGEPVPEPAESGESIEEAS
;
A
#
# COMPACT_ATOMS: atom_id res chain seq x y z
N MET A 1 23.42 -30.03 -43.91
CA MET A 1 24.44 -29.44 -43.00
C MET A 1 23.93 -29.60 -41.58
N GLU A 2 24.77 -30.05 -40.65
CA GLU A 2 24.38 -30.17 -39.23
C GLU A 2 24.57 -28.84 -38.49
N CYS A 3 23.83 -28.60 -37.40
CA CYS A 3 23.93 -27.36 -36.63
C CYS A 3 25.36 -27.12 -36.09
N ARG A 4 26.07 -28.18 -35.70
CA ARG A 4 27.48 -28.09 -35.26
C ARG A 4 28.44 -27.64 -36.35
N ASP A 5 28.18 -27.98 -37.61
CA ASP A 5 28.98 -27.48 -38.73
C ASP A 5 28.75 -25.98 -38.94
N LEU A 6 27.51 -25.53 -38.74
CA LEU A 6 27.16 -24.12 -38.82
C LEU A 6 27.87 -23.31 -37.72
N GLU A 7 27.79 -23.76 -36.46
CA GLU A 7 28.48 -23.15 -35.32
C GLU A 7 29.99 -23.01 -35.56
N ARG A 8 30.64 -24.06 -36.06
CA ARG A 8 32.10 -24.05 -36.31
C ARG A 8 32.55 -23.08 -37.39
N ARG A 9 31.67 -22.66 -38.31
CA ARG A 9 32.03 -21.69 -39.37
C ARG A 9 31.27 -20.37 -39.28
N LEU A 10 30.64 -20.09 -38.13
CA LEU A 10 29.87 -18.87 -37.92
C LEU A 10 30.74 -17.62 -38.11
N GLU A 11 32.00 -17.69 -37.65
CA GLU A 11 32.98 -16.60 -37.80
C GLU A 11 33.34 -16.34 -39.27
N ALA A 12 33.54 -17.39 -40.07
CA ALA A 12 33.80 -17.27 -41.51
C ALA A 12 32.58 -16.70 -42.26
N LEU A 13 31.36 -17.03 -41.81
CA LEU A 13 30.13 -16.46 -42.34
C LEU A 13 30.00 -14.97 -41.99
N ALA A 14 30.28 -14.59 -40.74
CA ALA A 14 30.26 -13.21 -40.27
C ALA A 14 31.30 -12.34 -40.99
N ALA A 15 32.51 -12.88 -41.20
CA ALA A 15 33.59 -12.23 -41.96
C ALA A 15 33.36 -12.20 -43.49
N ARG A 16 32.24 -12.75 -43.98
CA ARG A 16 31.91 -12.91 -45.41
C ARG A 16 32.97 -13.66 -46.23
N SER A 17 33.76 -14.52 -45.60
CA SER A 17 34.88 -15.24 -46.23
C SER A 17 34.52 -16.62 -46.80
N LEU A 18 33.27 -17.08 -46.60
CA LEU A 18 32.79 -18.35 -47.16
C LEU A 18 32.68 -18.32 -48.70
N ALA A 19 33.08 -19.43 -49.33
CA ALA A 19 32.93 -19.65 -50.76
C ALA A 19 31.44 -19.63 -51.16
N PRO A 20 31.08 -19.20 -52.40
CA PRO A 20 29.68 -19.05 -52.82
C PRO A 20 28.83 -20.33 -52.66
N VAL A 21 29.41 -21.49 -52.98
CA VAL A 21 28.75 -22.79 -52.85
C VAL A 21 28.45 -23.13 -51.39
N GLU A 22 29.34 -22.76 -50.47
CA GLU A 22 29.14 -22.99 -49.05
C GLU A 22 28.07 -22.04 -48.51
N ARG A 23 28.13 -20.76 -48.89
CA ARG A 23 27.12 -19.76 -48.52
C ARG A 23 25.70 -20.20 -48.87
N ALA A 24 25.48 -20.72 -50.08
CA ALA A 24 24.17 -21.24 -50.49
C ALA A 24 23.67 -22.38 -49.57
N ARG A 25 24.55 -23.29 -49.15
CA ARG A 25 24.21 -24.37 -48.20
C ARG A 25 23.89 -23.84 -46.80
N TYR A 26 24.54 -22.76 -46.36
CA TYR A 26 24.24 -22.10 -45.10
C TYR A 26 22.86 -21.42 -45.15
N GLU A 27 22.57 -20.70 -46.22
CA GLU A 27 21.26 -20.04 -46.43
C GLU A 27 20.12 -21.06 -46.44
N GLU A 28 20.31 -22.19 -47.13
CA GLU A 28 19.35 -23.31 -47.15
C GLU A 28 19.12 -23.88 -45.72
N HIS A 29 20.18 -24.06 -44.94
CA HIS A 29 20.04 -24.54 -43.55
C HIS A 29 19.34 -23.51 -42.64
N LEU A 30 19.67 -22.22 -42.76
CA LEU A 30 19.07 -21.15 -41.97
C LEU A 30 17.57 -20.95 -42.29
N ALA A 31 17.18 -21.23 -43.53
CA ALA A 31 15.77 -21.29 -43.92
C ALA A 31 15.03 -22.42 -43.18
N ALA A 32 15.70 -23.57 -42.98
CA ALA A 32 15.12 -24.75 -42.33
C ALA A 32 15.21 -24.77 -40.79
N CYS A 33 16.21 -24.11 -40.18
CA CYS A 33 16.47 -24.19 -38.74
C CYS A 33 16.29 -22.84 -38.02
N ALA A 34 15.25 -22.73 -37.19
CA ALA A 34 14.95 -21.50 -36.44
C ALA A 34 16.03 -21.15 -35.40
N ALA A 35 16.58 -22.13 -34.68
CA ALA A 35 17.61 -21.90 -33.66
C ALA A 35 18.90 -21.32 -34.24
N CYS A 36 19.38 -21.86 -35.37
CA CYS A 36 20.57 -21.33 -36.06
C CYS A 36 20.32 -19.93 -36.63
N ARG A 37 19.08 -19.61 -37.01
CA ARG A 37 18.70 -18.26 -37.47
C ARG A 37 18.76 -17.25 -36.33
N GLU A 38 18.23 -17.60 -35.17
CA GLU A 38 18.29 -16.77 -33.96
C GLU A 38 19.75 -16.54 -33.52
N LEU A 39 20.58 -17.60 -33.53
CA LEU A 39 22.01 -17.49 -33.25
C LEU A 39 22.71 -16.50 -34.20
N LEU A 40 22.38 -16.54 -35.50
CA LEU A 40 22.95 -15.64 -36.49
C LEU A 40 22.48 -14.19 -36.31
N GLU A 41 21.22 -13.96 -35.94
CA GLU A 41 20.71 -12.63 -35.59
C GLU A 41 21.48 -12.04 -34.40
N LEU A 42 21.70 -12.86 -33.35
CA LEU A 42 22.49 -12.46 -32.19
C LEU A 42 23.95 -12.15 -32.55
N ALA A 43 24.56 -12.96 -33.41
CA ALA A 43 25.94 -12.74 -33.87
C ALA A 43 26.11 -11.52 -34.80
N ARG A 44 25.01 -11.06 -35.42
CA ARG A 44 24.99 -9.86 -36.28
C ARG A 44 24.63 -8.58 -35.54
N LEU A 45 24.42 -8.64 -34.22
CA LEU A 45 24.24 -7.45 -33.42
C LEU A 45 25.53 -6.63 -33.45
N GLU A 46 25.60 -5.65 -34.34
CA GLU A 46 26.66 -4.66 -34.33
C GLU A 46 26.46 -3.72 -33.12
N PRO A 47 27.57 -3.17 -32.56
CA PRO A 47 27.46 -2.11 -31.59
C PRO A 47 26.66 -0.95 -32.20
N PRO A 48 25.65 -0.42 -31.48
CA PRO A 48 24.89 0.71 -31.98
C PRO A 48 25.83 1.90 -32.22
N PRO A 49 25.63 2.67 -33.31
CA PRO A 49 26.55 3.75 -33.67
C PRO A 49 26.64 4.77 -32.54
N GLY A 50 27.88 5.10 -32.13
CA GLY A 50 28.15 6.05 -31.05
C GLY A 50 28.30 5.45 -29.65
N VAL A 51 28.14 4.13 -29.48
CA VAL A 51 28.53 3.44 -28.25
C VAL A 51 29.96 2.91 -28.44
N GLY A 52 30.87 3.29 -27.53
CA GLY A 52 32.24 2.77 -27.56
C GLY A 52 32.26 1.25 -27.37
N ASP A 53 33.20 0.57 -28.02
CA ASP A 53 33.30 -0.91 -28.04
C ASP A 53 33.24 -1.51 -26.63
N ASP A 54 33.95 -0.90 -25.66
CA ASP A 54 33.96 -1.35 -24.26
C ASP A 54 32.55 -1.32 -23.62
N ALA A 55 31.79 -0.25 -23.81
CA ALA A 55 30.46 -0.11 -23.23
C ALA A 55 29.45 -1.09 -23.86
N TRP A 56 29.63 -1.44 -25.13
CA TRP A 56 28.82 -2.45 -25.79
C TRP A 56 29.19 -3.86 -25.30
N VAL A 57 30.49 -4.18 -25.21
CA VAL A 57 30.98 -5.45 -24.65
C VAL A 57 30.47 -5.61 -23.22
N ASP A 58 30.57 -4.58 -22.38
CA ASP A 58 30.02 -4.58 -21.02
C ASP A 58 28.51 -4.82 -21.02
N GLY A 59 27.77 -4.21 -21.95
CA GLY A 59 26.33 -4.39 -22.08
C GLY A 59 25.91 -5.80 -22.54
N VAL A 60 26.70 -6.45 -23.39
CA VAL A 60 26.49 -7.84 -23.82
C VAL A 60 26.86 -8.79 -22.69
N LEU A 61 28.03 -8.60 -22.07
CA LEU A 61 28.49 -9.37 -20.92
C LEU A 61 27.51 -9.26 -19.76
N ALA A 62 27.03 -8.08 -19.41
CA ALA A 62 26.02 -7.90 -18.36
C ALA A 62 24.71 -8.64 -18.67
N ARG A 63 24.35 -8.79 -19.95
CA ARG A 63 23.11 -9.48 -20.34
C ARG A 63 23.26 -10.99 -20.33
N THR A 64 24.39 -11.50 -20.78
CA THR A 64 24.69 -12.94 -20.83
C THR A 64 25.14 -13.46 -19.46
N SER A 65 25.87 -12.66 -18.68
CA SER A 65 26.30 -12.99 -17.32
C SER A 65 25.14 -12.91 -16.32
N ARG A 66 24.15 -12.02 -16.52
CA ARG A 66 22.99 -11.91 -15.62
C ARG A 66 22.21 -13.22 -15.48
N ALA A 67 22.10 -14.01 -16.55
CA ALA A 67 21.46 -15.32 -16.46
C ALA A 67 22.28 -16.29 -15.58
N GLY A 68 23.61 -16.24 -15.69
CA GLY A 68 24.52 -17.02 -14.85
C GLY A 68 24.53 -16.58 -13.39
N CYS A 69 24.62 -15.28 -13.13
CA CYS A 69 24.59 -14.72 -11.77
C CYS A 69 23.25 -14.99 -11.10
N ALA A 70 22.11 -14.75 -11.77
CA ALA A 70 20.79 -15.02 -11.20
C ALA A 70 20.60 -16.52 -10.87
N ALA A 71 21.09 -17.42 -11.73
CA ALA A 71 21.05 -18.85 -11.44
C ALA A 71 21.96 -19.23 -10.26
N ALA A 72 23.17 -18.65 -10.18
CA ALA A 72 24.09 -18.88 -9.07
C ALA A 72 23.49 -18.34 -7.75
N GLU A 73 22.98 -17.12 -7.73
CA GLU A 73 22.32 -16.48 -6.59
C GLU A 73 21.16 -17.32 -6.06
N ALA A 74 20.29 -17.83 -6.96
CA ALA A 74 19.20 -18.71 -6.58
C ALA A 74 19.67 -20.02 -5.93
N ALA A 75 20.84 -20.53 -6.33
CA ALA A 75 21.44 -21.75 -5.79
C ALA A 75 22.30 -21.54 -4.53
N LEU A 76 22.63 -20.30 -4.15
CA LEU A 76 23.55 -20.02 -3.04
C LEU A 76 23.03 -20.51 -1.68
N CYS A 77 21.73 -20.36 -1.40
CA CYS A 77 21.16 -20.83 -0.13
C CYS A 77 21.29 -22.36 -0.01
N ASP A 78 20.92 -23.10 -1.05
CA ASP A 78 21.05 -24.57 -1.06
C ASP A 78 22.51 -25.03 -1.07
N LEU A 79 23.42 -24.25 -1.66
CA LEU A 79 24.86 -24.50 -1.56
C LEU A 79 25.34 -24.40 -0.12
N ILE A 80 24.97 -23.33 0.60
CA ILE A 80 25.40 -23.05 1.97
C ILE A 80 24.79 -24.05 2.95
N ASP A 81 23.53 -24.43 2.73
CA ASP A 81 22.87 -25.48 3.51
C ASP A 81 23.36 -26.90 3.15
N GLY A 82 24.25 -27.02 2.16
CA GLY A 82 24.80 -28.30 1.71
C GLY A 82 23.82 -29.18 0.94
N ARG A 83 22.65 -28.65 0.54
CA ARG A 83 21.55 -29.34 -0.15
C ARG A 83 21.73 -29.45 -1.67
N LEU A 84 22.68 -28.70 -2.24
CA LEU A 84 22.89 -28.67 -3.69
C LEU A 84 23.51 -29.98 -4.24
N PRO A 85 22.96 -30.56 -5.34
CA PRO A 85 23.54 -31.73 -6.01
C PRO A 85 24.98 -31.52 -6.47
N ALA A 86 25.78 -32.59 -6.57
CA ALA A 86 27.21 -32.49 -6.90
C ALA A 86 27.50 -31.83 -8.26
N GLY A 87 26.61 -32.00 -9.25
CA GLY A 87 26.72 -31.36 -10.57
C GLY A 87 26.57 -29.84 -10.47
N GLU A 88 25.46 -29.39 -9.89
CA GLU A 88 25.15 -27.97 -9.68
C GLU A 88 26.17 -27.30 -8.76
N ARG A 89 26.63 -28.00 -7.72
CA ARG A 89 27.70 -27.51 -6.82
C ARG A 89 28.98 -27.17 -7.57
N ARG A 90 29.39 -28.01 -8.52
CA ARG A 90 30.57 -27.72 -9.36
C ARG A 90 30.33 -26.51 -10.27
N GLN A 91 29.13 -26.37 -10.82
CA GLN A 91 28.77 -25.24 -11.66
C GLN A 91 28.79 -23.92 -10.88
N VAL A 92 28.14 -23.87 -9.71
CA VAL A 92 28.13 -22.69 -8.85
C VAL A 92 29.55 -22.39 -8.35
N ALA A 93 30.32 -23.39 -7.92
CA ALA A 93 31.72 -23.18 -7.50
C ALA A 93 32.59 -22.60 -8.62
N SER A 94 32.43 -23.08 -9.86
CA SER A 94 33.12 -22.54 -11.03
C SER A 94 32.72 -21.08 -11.30
N HIS A 95 31.45 -20.72 -11.10
CA HIS A 95 30.98 -19.35 -11.26
C HIS A 95 31.53 -18.43 -10.16
N LEU A 96 31.51 -18.87 -8.89
CA LEU A 96 32.06 -18.10 -7.77
C LEU A 96 33.56 -17.84 -7.91
N ALA A 97 34.31 -18.75 -8.55
CA ALA A 97 35.72 -18.53 -8.85
C ALA A 97 35.94 -17.43 -9.92
N GLY A 98 34.94 -17.16 -10.77
CA GLY A 98 35.02 -16.17 -11.85
C GLY A 98 34.25 -14.86 -11.61
N CYS A 99 33.34 -14.82 -10.64
CA CYS A 99 32.48 -13.67 -10.35
C CYS A 99 32.67 -13.18 -8.90
N GLY A 100 33.33 -12.04 -8.74
CA GLY A 100 33.61 -11.43 -7.43
C GLY A 100 32.36 -11.05 -6.64
N ASP A 101 31.31 -10.55 -7.31
CA ASP A 101 30.06 -10.15 -6.64
C ASP A 101 29.33 -11.35 -6.03
N CYS A 102 29.20 -12.44 -6.80
CA CYS A 102 28.59 -13.67 -6.30
C CYS A 102 29.42 -14.31 -5.18
N ALA A 103 30.76 -14.24 -5.27
CA ALA A 103 31.65 -14.71 -4.21
C ALA A 103 31.50 -13.90 -2.91
N ALA A 104 31.39 -12.57 -3.02
CA ALA A 104 31.13 -11.70 -1.89
C ALA A 104 29.78 -12.03 -1.24
N LEU A 105 28.71 -12.18 -2.03
CA LEU A 105 27.39 -12.58 -1.52
C LEU A 105 27.42 -13.94 -0.82
N ALA A 106 28.08 -14.94 -1.43
CA ALA A 106 28.25 -16.26 -0.83
C ALA A 106 28.98 -16.17 0.53
N SER A 107 29.99 -15.31 0.65
CA SER A 107 30.73 -15.12 1.90
C SER A 107 29.84 -14.51 3.01
N VAL A 108 28.99 -13.54 2.67
CA VAL A 108 28.04 -12.92 3.60
C VAL A 108 27.00 -13.93 4.07
N LEU A 109 26.41 -14.68 3.14
CA LEU A 109 25.43 -15.72 3.48
C LEU A 109 26.05 -16.82 4.34
N ALA A 110 27.29 -17.23 4.08
CA ALA A 110 27.99 -18.21 4.90
C ALA A 110 28.27 -17.69 6.32
N ALA A 111 28.66 -16.42 6.46
CA ALA A 111 28.82 -15.77 7.76
C ALA A 111 27.48 -15.70 8.52
N LEU A 112 26.38 -15.35 7.84
CA LEU A 112 25.04 -15.34 8.43
C LEU A 112 24.59 -16.73 8.87
N ALA A 113 24.84 -17.76 8.05
CA ALA A 113 24.51 -19.14 8.40
C ALA A 113 25.25 -19.62 9.66
N ALA A 114 26.46 -19.12 9.91
CA ALA A 114 27.22 -19.41 11.12
C ALA A 114 26.70 -18.65 12.37
N GLU A 115 26.25 -17.41 12.21
CA GLU A 115 25.81 -16.57 13.34
C GLU A 115 24.32 -16.76 13.71
N LEU A 116 23.45 -17.05 12.74
CA LEU A 116 22.00 -17.19 12.98
C LEU A 116 21.63 -18.23 14.05
N PRO A 117 22.26 -19.41 14.12
CA PRO A 117 21.99 -20.37 15.20
C PRO A 117 22.28 -19.81 16.58
N ARG A 118 23.31 -18.97 16.73
CA ARG A 118 23.63 -18.33 18.03
C ARG A 118 22.58 -17.28 18.41
N LEU A 119 22.01 -16.60 17.43
CA LEU A 119 20.91 -15.65 17.65
C LEU A 119 19.61 -16.36 18.02
N ALA A 120 19.40 -17.61 17.60
CA ALA A 120 18.21 -18.39 17.95
C ALA A 120 18.14 -18.72 19.46
N ASP A 121 19.29 -18.83 20.13
CA ASP A 121 19.37 -19.06 21.57
C ASP A 121 19.14 -17.79 22.40
N LEU A 122 19.23 -16.62 21.78
CA LEU A 122 18.98 -15.35 22.46
C LEU A 122 17.48 -15.19 22.70
N ARG A 123 17.09 -15.20 23.97
CA ARG A 123 15.73 -14.83 24.37
C ARG A 123 15.62 -13.30 24.39
N PRO A 124 14.88 -12.68 23.45
CA PRO A 124 14.70 -11.24 23.47
C PRO A 124 13.92 -10.82 24.72
N ASP A 125 14.23 -9.63 25.23
CA ASP A 125 13.43 -9.05 26.31
C ASP A 125 12.01 -8.68 25.85
N ASP A 126 11.11 -8.45 26.81
CA ASP A 126 9.70 -8.15 26.53
C ASP A 126 9.49 -6.83 25.74
N ARG A 127 10.51 -5.97 25.65
CA ARG A 127 10.44 -4.68 24.94
C ARG A 127 10.98 -4.76 23.52
N PHE A 128 11.79 -5.76 23.20
CA PHE A 128 12.45 -5.91 21.90
C PHE A 128 11.48 -5.74 20.72
N VAL A 129 10.31 -6.37 20.77
CA VAL A 129 9.31 -6.27 19.71
C VAL A 129 8.79 -4.84 19.56
N ASP A 130 8.48 -4.17 20.68
CA ASP A 130 8.01 -2.78 20.63
C ASP A 130 9.13 -1.83 20.16
N ASP A 131 10.39 -2.08 20.51
CA ASP A 131 11.55 -1.28 20.08
C ASP A 131 11.86 -1.45 18.58
N VAL A 132 11.84 -2.68 18.07
CA VAL A 132 12.02 -2.96 16.64
C VAL A 132 10.90 -2.33 15.82
N LEU A 133 9.65 -2.47 16.27
CA LEU A 133 8.51 -1.85 15.60
C LEU A 133 8.55 -0.32 15.69
N ALA A 134 9.01 0.24 16.81
CA ALA A 134 9.20 1.67 16.95
C ALA A 134 10.26 2.22 15.98
N ARG A 135 11.25 1.41 15.58
CA ARG A 135 12.28 1.83 14.62
C ARG A 135 11.93 1.55 13.15
N THR A 136 11.25 0.45 12.88
CA THR A 136 10.97 -0.01 11.51
C THR A 136 9.62 0.44 10.96
N LEU A 137 8.62 0.69 11.82
CA LEU A 137 7.32 1.12 11.35
C LEU A 137 7.32 2.60 10.94
N PRO A 138 6.71 2.93 9.80
CA PRO A 138 6.45 4.32 9.43
C PRO A 138 5.58 4.98 10.50
N VAL A 139 5.76 6.28 10.69
CA VAL A 139 5.09 7.07 11.76
C VAL A 139 3.57 6.86 11.75
N ALA A 140 2.95 6.80 10.57
CA ALA A 140 1.51 6.55 10.43
C ALA A 140 1.07 5.21 11.04
N ALA A 141 1.82 4.13 10.81
CA ALA A 141 1.52 2.82 11.38
C ALA A 141 1.72 2.81 12.91
N ARG A 142 2.70 3.57 13.42
CA ARG A 142 2.92 3.75 14.86
C ARG A 142 1.75 4.47 15.54
N VAL A 143 1.28 5.56 14.92
CA VAL A 143 0.11 6.32 15.40
C VAL A 143 -1.14 5.43 15.40
N ARG A 144 -1.39 4.68 14.32
CA ARG A 144 -2.54 3.77 14.25
C ARG A 144 -2.51 2.71 15.35
N ARG A 145 -1.37 2.05 15.55
CA ARG A 145 -1.21 1.02 16.59
C ARG A 145 -1.33 1.59 18.00
N PHE A 146 -0.84 2.81 18.21
CA PHE A 146 -1.05 3.54 19.45
C PHE A 146 -2.54 3.77 19.69
N TRP A 147 -3.28 4.26 18.68
CA TRP A 147 -4.73 4.43 18.77
C TRP A 147 -5.46 3.10 19.02
N GLU A 148 -5.14 2.03 18.29
CA GLU A 148 -5.75 0.71 18.49
C GLU A 148 -5.56 0.19 19.93
N ARG A 149 -4.38 0.42 20.53
CA ARG A 149 -4.09 0.01 21.92
C ARG A 149 -4.70 0.96 22.96
N ALA A 150 -4.67 2.27 22.72
CA ALA A 150 -5.09 3.28 23.69
C ALA A 150 -6.60 3.53 23.67
N TRP A 151 -7.24 3.43 22.50
CA TRP A 151 -8.65 3.75 22.29
C TRP A 151 -9.60 2.98 23.21
N PRO A 152 -9.49 1.65 23.37
CA PRO A 152 -10.39 0.92 24.27
C PRO A 152 -10.23 1.34 25.74
N ARG A 153 -9.03 1.76 26.14
CA ARG A 153 -8.77 2.24 27.51
C ARG A 153 -9.34 3.63 27.73
N TRP A 154 -9.28 4.49 26.72
CA TRP A 154 -9.80 5.86 26.79
C TRP A 154 -11.32 5.87 26.78
N VAL A 155 -11.96 5.11 25.88
CA VAL A 155 -13.43 5.03 25.78
C VAL A 155 -14.08 4.49 27.06
N ARG A 156 -13.39 3.62 27.81
CA ARG A 156 -13.90 3.10 29.09
C ARG A 156 -13.84 4.10 30.25
N ARG A 157 -13.20 5.26 30.09
CA ARG A 157 -13.18 6.29 31.15
C ARG A 157 -14.50 7.07 31.13
N PRO A 158 -15.24 7.17 32.25
CA PRO A 158 -16.53 7.88 32.29
C PRO A 158 -16.42 9.37 31.95
N ARG A 159 -15.23 9.98 32.12
CA ARG A 159 -14.96 11.39 31.76
C ARG A 159 -14.61 11.63 30.30
N PHE A 160 -14.39 10.57 29.52
CA PHE A 160 -13.98 10.68 28.12
C PHE A 160 -15.01 11.44 27.29
N ALA A 161 -16.31 11.16 27.49
CA ALA A 161 -17.38 11.82 26.74
C ALA A 161 -17.39 13.35 26.95
N SER A 162 -17.23 13.82 28.20
CA SER A 162 -17.19 15.25 28.49
C SER A 162 -15.93 15.93 27.96
N GLU A 163 -14.78 15.26 28.02
CA GLU A 163 -13.52 15.78 27.50
C GLU A 163 -13.56 15.90 25.97
N VAL A 164 -14.07 14.88 25.27
CA VAL A 164 -14.24 14.90 23.81
C VAL A 164 -15.26 15.95 23.39
N ALA A 165 -16.38 16.08 24.11
CA ALA A 165 -17.36 17.13 23.84
C ALA A 165 -16.75 18.53 24.01
N TYR A 166 -15.98 18.74 25.08
CA TYR A 166 -15.30 20.02 25.33
C TYR A 166 -14.28 20.34 24.24
N VAL A 167 -13.42 19.39 23.87
CA VAL A 167 -12.44 19.56 22.79
C VAL A 167 -13.15 19.79 21.46
N GLY A 168 -14.24 19.08 21.18
CA GLY A 168 -15.06 19.28 19.99
C GLY A 168 -15.63 20.70 19.90
N VAL A 169 -16.20 21.20 21.00
CA VAL A 169 -16.69 22.60 21.09
C VAL A 169 -15.54 23.59 20.90
N LEU A 170 -14.38 23.35 21.52
CA LEU A 170 -13.21 24.20 21.37
C LEU A 170 -12.74 24.26 19.91
N VAL A 171 -12.67 23.12 19.22
CA VAL A 171 -12.28 23.05 17.80
C VAL A 171 -13.30 23.79 16.93
N VAL A 172 -14.60 23.57 17.15
CA VAL A 172 -15.65 24.30 16.42
C VAL A 172 -15.55 25.80 16.67
N ALA A 173 -15.39 26.22 17.92
CA ALA A 173 -15.21 27.63 18.28
C ALA A 173 -13.96 28.22 17.62
N LEU A 174 -12.84 27.51 17.61
CA LEU A 174 -11.60 27.97 17.00
C LEU A 174 -11.74 28.05 15.48
N VAL A 175 -12.39 27.08 14.85
CA VAL A 175 -12.66 27.11 13.40
C VAL A 175 -13.64 28.24 13.04
N VAL A 176 -14.65 28.56 13.85
CA VAL A 176 -15.61 29.61 13.53
C VAL A 176 -15.08 31.01 13.89
N ALA A 177 -14.37 31.15 15.00
CA ALA A 177 -13.96 32.45 15.54
C ALA A 177 -12.61 32.94 14.99
N THR A 178 -11.80 32.09 14.35
CA THR A 178 -10.50 32.51 13.81
C THR A 178 -10.68 33.35 12.55
N PRO A 179 -10.16 34.60 12.51
CA PRO A 179 -10.22 35.45 11.32
C PRO A 179 -9.53 34.77 10.13
N GLY A 180 -10.20 34.71 8.98
CA GLY A 180 -9.69 34.04 7.78
C GLY A 180 -10.04 32.55 7.68
N SER A 181 -10.79 32.00 8.63
CA SER A 181 -11.36 30.66 8.49
C SER A 181 -12.43 30.62 7.39
N PRO A 182 -12.49 29.53 6.59
CA PRO A 182 -13.53 29.35 5.57
C PRO A 182 -14.96 29.26 6.15
N LEU A 183 -15.09 29.09 7.47
CA LEU A 183 -16.38 28.99 8.16
C LEU A 183 -16.72 30.21 9.02
N ALA A 184 -15.91 31.27 8.99
CA ALA A 184 -16.16 32.47 9.80
C ALA A 184 -17.54 33.11 9.50
N ASP A 185 -17.99 33.05 8.24
CA ASP A 185 -19.28 33.61 7.81
C ASP A 185 -20.47 32.63 7.96
N ALA A 186 -20.21 31.37 8.31
CA ALA A 186 -21.24 30.34 8.39
C ALA A 186 -22.37 30.68 9.39
N PRO A 187 -22.11 31.24 10.58
CA PRO A 187 -23.17 31.62 11.52
C PRO A 187 -24.09 32.71 10.96
N GLY A 188 -23.52 33.71 10.28
CA GLY A 188 -24.27 34.80 9.68
C GLY A 188 -25.18 34.33 8.54
N GLN A 189 -24.67 33.43 7.70
CA GLN A 189 -25.45 32.83 6.61
C GLN A 189 -26.55 31.90 7.13
N ALA A 190 -26.26 31.07 8.14
CA ALA A 190 -27.27 30.21 8.76
C ALA A 190 -28.43 31.04 9.35
N LEU A 191 -28.13 32.15 10.02
CA LEU A 191 -29.13 33.10 10.50
C LEU A 191 -29.93 33.75 9.37
N ALA A 192 -29.27 34.10 8.25
CA ALA A 192 -29.95 34.66 7.09
C ALA A 192 -30.92 33.64 6.46
N THR A 193 -30.53 32.37 6.35
CA THR A 193 -31.37 31.30 5.80
C THR A 193 -32.58 31.01 6.70
N VAL A 194 -32.38 30.92 8.02
CA VAL A 194 -33.49 30.68 8.98
C VAL A 194 -34.47 31.86 9.01
N ARG A 195 -34.00 33.10 8.82
CA ARG A 195 -34.86 34.27 8.70
C ARG A 195 -35.64 34.31 7.38
N ALA A 196 -35.02 33.84 6.29
CA ALA A 196 -35.64 33.82 4.98
C ALA A 196 -36.74 32.75 4.87
N ASP A 197 -36.53 31.59 5.49
CA ASP A 197 -37.53 30.54 5.55
C ASP A 197 -37.45 29.75 6.87
N PRO A 198 -38.26 30.10 7.89
CA PRO A 198 -38.32 29.39 9.16
C PRO A 198 -38.78 27.94 9.03
N ARG A 199 -39.46 27.58 7.93
CA ARG A 199 -40.03 26.25 7.70
C ARG A 199 -39.07 25.32 6.95
N ALA A 200 -38.09 25.85 6.23
CA ALA A 200 -37.03 25.05 5.58
C ALA A 200 -36.17 24.28 6.60
N GLY A 201 -36.18 24.68 7.87
CA GLY A 201 -35.51 23.98 8.96
C GLY A 201 -33.98 23.92 8.81
N LEU A 202 -33.34 23.18 9.72
CA LEU A 202 -31.88 23.04 9.77
C LEU A 202 -31.28 22.17 8.65
N ALA A 203 -32.07 21.65 7.70
CA ALA A 203 -31.60 20.69 6.71
C ALA A 203 -30.71 21.34 5.62
N ALA A 204 -31.13 22.48 5.07
CA ALA A 204 -30.37 23.22 4.05
C ALA A 204 -28.97 23.71 4.52
N PRO A 205 -28.81 24.27 5.74
CA PRO A 205 -27.50 24.72 6.20
C PRO A 205 -26.51 23.58 6.48
N VAL A 206 -26.96 22.37 6.79
CA VAL A 206 -26.06 21.22 7.03
C VAL A 206 -25.38 20.76 5.74
N ALA A 207 -26.13 20.60 4.65
CA ALA A 207 -25.56 20.20 3.36
C ALA A 207 -24.55 21.23 2.82
N ALA A 208 -24.86 22.53 2.97
CA ALA A 208 -23.94 23.61 2.56
C ALA A 208 -22.65 23.66 3.40
N VAL A 209 -22.69 23.21 4.66
CA VAL A 209 -21.50 23.07 5.51
C VAL A 209 -20.66 21.87 5.07
N GLU A 210 -21.30 20.75 4.72
CA GLU A 210 -20.64 19.53 4.25
C GLU A 210 -19.81 19.80 2.97
N ASP A 211 -20.41 20.43 1.96
CA ASP A 211 -19.72 20.81 0.71
C ASP A 211 -18.51 21.72 0.96
N ARG A 212 -18.62 22.64 1.93
CA ARG A 212 -17.50 23.55 2.28
C ARG A 212 -16.38 22.85 3.01
N ILE A 213 -16.71 21.89 3.87
CA ILE A 213 -15.70 21.09 4.57
C ILE A 213 -14.92 20.27 3.53
N GLU A 214 -15.59 19.63 2.58
CA GLU A 214 -14.92 18.87 1.52
C GLU A 214 -14.01 19.78 0.67
N GLY A 215 -14.52 20.92 0.19
CA GLY A 215 -13.72 21.86 -0.58
C GLY A 215 -12.57 22.52 0.21
N ALA A 216 -12.68 22.66 1.53
CA ALA A 216 -11.59 23.12 2.39
C ALA A 216 -10.51 22.05 2.58
N LEU A 217 -10.90 20.77 2.73
CA LEU A 217 -9.98 19.64 2.81
C LEU A 217 -9.20 19.46 1.51
N GLU A 218 -9.85 19.61 0.36
CA GLU A 218 -9.19 19.55 -0.96
C GLU A 218 -8.18 20.68 -1.15
N ARG A 219 -8.52 21.91 -0.75
CA ARG A 219 -7.59 23.05 -0.78
C ARG A 219 -6.41 22.89 0.17
N LEU A 220 -6.64 22.34 1.37
CA LEU A 220 -5.56 22.01 2.31
C LEU A 220 -4.64 20.89 1.79
N ALA A 221 -5.20 19.92 1.07
CA ALA A 221 -4.44 18.87 0.39
C ALA A 221 -3.63 19.42 -0.79
N ALA A 222 -4.17 20.41 -1.51
CA ALA A 222 -3.51 21.05 -2.65
C ALA A 222 -2.43 22.09 -2.25
N GLY A 223 -2.65 22.84 -1.16
CA GLY A 223 -1.80 23.96 -0.74
C GLY A 223 -0.56 23.61 0.07
N ARG A 224 -0.49 22.41 0.67
CA ARG A 224 0.78 21.92 1.26
C ARG A 224 1.63 21.37 0.14
N THR A 225 2.80 21.97 -0.07
CA THR A 225 3.78 21.63 -1.11
C THR A 225 4.02 20.12 -1.19
N ALA A 226 3.28 19.46 -2.07
CA ALA A 226 3.74 18.67 -3.21
C ALA A 226 5.02 17.80 -3.10
N ALA A 227 6.10 18.27 -2.47
CA ALA A 227 7.35 17.54 -2.39
C ALA A 227 7.41 16.56 -1.21
N GLY A 228 6.79 16.87 -0.06
CA GLY A 228 6.94 16.05 1.16
C GLY A 228 5.94 14.91 1.34
N TRP A 229 4.75 14.99 0.74
CA TRP A 229 3.65 14.06 1.00
C TRP A 229 3.28 13.15 -0.18
N ARG A 230 3.84 13.32 -1.38
CA ARG A 230 3.36 12.58 -2.57
C ARG A 230 3.69 11.08 -2.54
N GLU A 231 4.76 10.66 -1.87
CA GLU A 231 5.12 9.24 -1.75
C GLU A 231 4.29 8.53 -0.66
N SER A 232 4.12 9.15 0.52
CA SER A 232 3.41 8.52 1.66
C SER A 232 1.91 8.85 1.72
N GLY A 233 1.47 9.92 1.06
CA GLY A 233 0.14 10.50 1.20
C GLY A 233 -0.95 9.84 0.37
N ARG A 234 -0.65 9.31 -0.83
CA ARG A 234 -1.71 8.70 -1.68
C ARG A 234 -2.36 7.49 -1.03
N GLY A 235 -1.56 6.63 -0.39
CA GLY A 235 -2.07 5.49 0.38
C GLY A 235 -2.86 5.93 1.62
N ALA A 236 -2.34 6.93 2.35
CA ALA A 236 -2.99 7.44 3.56
C ALA A 236 -4.30 8.18 3.28
N LEU A 237 -4.38 8.98 2.21
CA LEU A 237 -5.60 9.68 1.81
C LEU A 237 -6.65 8.74 1.22
N ALA A 238 -6.27 7.74 0.42
CA ALA A 238 -7.21 6.72 -0.04
C ALA A 238 -7.79 5.92 1.14
N THR A 239 -6.94 5.58 2.11
CA THR A 239 -7.37 4.91 3.34
C THR A 239 -8.23 5.83 4.21
N ALA A 240 -7.89 7.12 4.31
CA ALA A 240 -8.67 8.11 5.07
C ALA A 240 -10.03 8.40 4.41
N ARG A 241 -10.12 8.47 3.07
CA ARG A 241 -11.38 8.69 2.36
C ARG A 241 -12.32 7.49 2.48
N THR A 242 -11.77 6.26 2.41
CA THR A 242 -12.55 5.03 2.62
C THR A 242 -12.98 4.86 4.08
N THR A 243 -12.11 5.16 5.06
CA THR A 243 -12.50 5.11 6.48
C THR A 243 -13.42 6.26 6.89
N ALA A 244 -13.25 7.47 6.33
CA ALA A 244 -14.15 8.60 6.58
C ALA A 244 -15.52 8.37 5.94
N GLY A 245 -15.59 7.81 4.72
CA GLY A 245 -16.86 7.41 4.10
C GLY A 245 -17.59 6.35 4.93
N ALA A 246 -16.88 5.29 5.32
CA ALA A 246 -17.44 4.24 6.17
C ALA A 246 -17.83 4.72 7.58
N ALA A 247 -17.13 5.72 8.13
CA ALA A 247 -17.49 6.35 9.41
C ALA A 247 -18.70 7.30 9.23
N GLY A 248 -18.75 8.05 8.13
CA GLY A 248 -19.86 8.92 7.77
C GLY A 248 -21.17 8.14 7.58
N GLU A 249 -21.13 7.02 6.87
CA GLU A 249 -22.30 6.12 6.72
C GLU A 249 -22.77 5.53 8.05
N ARG A 250 -21.83 5.18 8.96
CA ARG A 250 -22.19 4.70 10.30
C ARG A 250 -22.78 5.79 11.19
N ILE A 251 -22.26 7.01 11.10
CA ILE A 251 -22.78 8.15 11.85
C ILE A 251 -24.15 8.56 11.30
N SER A 252 -24.34 8.60 9.97
CA SER A 252 -25.62 8.96 9.37
C SER A 252 -26.70 7.91 9.65
N SER A 253 -26.36 6.61 9.61
CA SER A 253 -27.29 5.53 10.00
C SER A 253 -27.60 5.54 11.50
N ALA A 254 -26.62 5.82 12.37
CA ALA A 254 -26.85 6.01 13.80
C ALA A 254 -27.73 7.25 14.09
N TRP A 255 -27.57 8.31 13.31
CA TRP A 255 -28.40 9.51 13.45
C TRP A 255 -29.82 9.27 12.93
N GLY A 256 -29.97 8.53 11.82
CA GLY A 256 -31.26 8.13 11.27
C GLY A 256 -32.07 7.24 12.23
N THR A 257 -31.40 6.29 12.89
CA THR A 257 -32.02 5.45 13.93
C THR A 257 -32.43 6.26 15.16
N LEU A 258 -31.54 7.13 15.67
CA LEU A 258 -31.86 8.04 16.78
C LEU A 258 -33.06 8.95 16.45
N ARG A 259 -33.10 9.51 15.24
CA ARG A 259 -34.22 10.35 14.78
C ARG A 259 -35.52 9.55 14.72
N GLY A 260 -35.46 8.31 14.25
CA GLY A 260 -36.61 7.39 14.23
C GLY A 260 -37.14 7.07 15.62
N GLU A 261 -36.25 6.81 16.59
CA GLU A 261 -36.64 6.57 17.97
C GLU A 261 -37.28 7.81 18.62
N ILE A 262 -36.68 9.00 18.44
CA ILE A 262 -37.24 10.26 18.94
C ILE A 262 -38.62 10.52 18.31
N ALA A 263 -38.77 10.31 17.00
CA ALA A 263 -40.06 10.46 16.33
C ALA A 263 -41.11 9.45 16.84
N SER A 264 -40.71 8.22 17.15
CA SER A 264 -41.61 7.20 17.72
C SER A 264 -42.04 7.55 19.15
N LEU A 265 -41.15 8.13 19.95
CA LEU A 265 -41.45 8.58 21.32
C LEU A 265 -42.39 9.78 21.32
N LEU A 266 -42.18 10.73 20.41
CA LEU A 266 -43.06 11.88 20.24
C LEU A 266 -44.42 11.49 19.65
N GLY A 267 -44.47 10.48 18.77
CA GLY A 267 -45.71 9.93 18.23
C GLY A 267 -46.56 9.23 19.29
N LYS A 268 -45.93 8.44 20.18
CA LYS A 268 -46.62 7.78 21.30
C LYS A 268 -47.12 8.75 22.37
N ALA A 269 -46.45 9.89 22.55
CA ALA A 269 -46.92 10.93 23.47
C ALA A 269 -48.22 11.64 23.01
N GLY A 270 -48.64 11.43 21.75
CA GLY A 270 -49.86 11.98 21.18
C GLY A 270 -51.07 11.03 21.16
N GLU A 271 -50.92 9.77 21.56
CA GLU A 271 -52.07 8.87 21.70
C GLU A 271 -52.88 9.28 22.93
N PRO A 272 -54.20 9.53 22.79
CA PRO A 272 -55.05 9.86 23.93
C PRO A 272 -55.01 8.71 24.92
N VAL A 273 -54.65 9.02 26.16
CA VAL A 273 -54.67 8.06 27.28
C VAL A 273 -56.06 7.43 27.30
N PRO A 274 -56.18 6.09 27.20
CA PRO A 274 -57.48 5.43 27.23
C PRO A 274 -58.15 5.78 28.55
N GLU A 275 -59.34 6.37 28.44
CA GLU A 275 -60.19 6.72 29.57
C GLU A 275 -60.33 5.48 30.46
N PRO A 276 -60.05 5.58 31.77
CA PRO A 276 -60.11 4.42 32.66
C PRO A 276 -61.53 3.88 32.63
N ALA A 277 -61.68 2.64 32.17
CA ALA A 277 -62.95 1.92 32.22
C ALA A 277 -63.39 1.87 33.69
N GLU A 278 -64.50 2.56 33.99
CA GLU A 278 -65.19 2.50 35.27
C GLU A 278 -65.54 1.04 35.57
N SER A 279 -64.67 0.40 36.35
CA SER A 279 -64.93 -0.91 36.96
C SER A 279 -65.81 -0.63 38.17
N GLY A 280 -67.12 -0.75 37.96
CA GLY A 280 -68.10 -0.84 39.03
C GLY A 280 -67.87 -2.12 39.82
N GLU A 281 -66.96 -2.05 40.80
CA GLU A 281 -66.77 -3.10 41.80
C GLU A 281 -67.75 -2.85 42.95
N SER A 282 -68.93 -3.45 42.81
CA SER A 282 -69.95 -3.56 43.85
C SER A 282 -69.40 -4.39 45.02
N ILE A 283 -69.16 -3.72 46.14
CA ILE A 283 -68.79 -4.33 47.42
C ILE A 283 -70.05 -4.99 48.00
N GLU A 284 -70.10 -6.31 47.98
CA GLU A 284 -71.11 -7.13 48.66
C GLU A 284 -70.68 -7.31 50.13
N GLU A 285 -71.34 -6.59 51.03
CA GLU A 285 -71.27 -6.74 52.49
C GLU A 285 -71.84 -8.11 52.90
N ALA A 286 -71.04 -8.94 53.58
CA ALA A 286 -71.53 -10.12 54.29
C ALA A 286 -71.06 -10.11 55.75
N SER A 287 -72.05 -10.00 56.63
CA SER A 287 -72.00 -10.26 58.09
C SER A 287 -72.06 -11.75 58.40
#